data_AF-A0A839GXV6-F1
#
_entry.id   AF-A0A839GXV6-F1
#
_cell.length_a   1.000
_cell.length_b   1.000
_cell.length_c   1.000
_cell.angle_alpha   90.00
_cell.angle_beta   90.00
_cell.angle_gamma   90.00
#
_symmetry.space_group_name_H-M   'P 1'
#
loop_
_entity.id
_entity.type
_entity.pdbx_description
1 polymer ?
#
loop_
_entity_poly.entity_id
_entity_poly.type
_entity_poly.pdbx_seq_one_letter_code
_entity_poly.pdbx_strand_id
1 'polypeptide(L)'
;MALKEHYFQTLKFGDAAYQEKIRIAASPRMARELGRTRQIHIRTDWEEVRKEGMLSAVRKKLQTHTVLMELLLSAPLAEASPYDFFWGIGADGTGQNRLGHLLMQVREELQG
;
A
#
# COMPACT_ATOMS: atom_id res chain seq x y z
N MET A 1 -9.24 3.56 13.17
CA MET A 1 -8.11 2.95 12.42
C MET A 1 -6.99 3.97 12.15
N ALA A 2 -6.63 4.83 13.12
CA ALA A 2 -5.77 6.00 12.88
C ALA A 2 -4.26 5.69 12.84
N LEU A 3 -3.80 4.73 13.66
CA LEU A 3 -2.38 4.42 13.81
C LEU A 3 -1.71 3.93 12.51
N LYS A 4 -2.45 3.18 11.67
CA LYS A 4 -1.92 2.62 10.42
C LYS A 4 -1.49 3.70 9.43
N GLU A 5 -2.33 4.73 9.25
CA GLU A 5 -2.05 5.82 8.32
C GLU A 5 -0.85 6.66 8.80
N HIS A 6 -0.80 6.98 10.10
CA HIS A 6 0.31 7.75 10.67
C HIS A 6 1.63 7.02 10.48
N TYR A 7 1.69 5.75 10.89
CA TYR A 7 2.88 4.92 10.72
C TYR A 7 3.30 4.83 9.24
N PHE A 8 2.37 4.53 8.33
CA PHE A 8 2.68 4.43 6.90
C PHE A 8 3.26 5.72 6.31
N GLN A 9 2.73 6.88 6.70
CA GLN A 9 3.19 8.17 6.20
C GLN A 9 4.57 8.56 6.77
N THR A 10 4.92 8.13 7.99
CA THR A 10 6.26 8.37 8.56
C THR A 10 7.37 7.64 7.79
N LEU A 11 7.12 6.42 7.33
CA LEU A 11 8.10 5.58 6.62
C LEU A 11 8.63 6.20 5.32
N LYS A 12 7.95 7.22 4.79
CA LYS A 12 8.32 7.95 3.58
C LYS A 12 9.55 8.84 3.75
N PHE A 13 9.78 9.33 4.96
CA PHE A 13 10.73 10.42 5.20
C PHE A 13 11.88 9.91 6.07
N GLY A 14 13.09 10.38 5.83
CA GLY A 14 14.24 10.13 6.71
C GLY A 14 14.39 11.18 7.83
N ASP A 15 13.69 12.30 7.71
CA ASP A 15 13.74 13.41 8.68
C ASP A 15 12.91 13.06 9.93
N ALA A 16 13.59 12.90 11.06
CA ALA A 16 12.97 12.54 12.34
C ALA A 16 11.97 13.60 12.86
N ALA A 17 12.23 14.89 12.64
CA ALA A 17 11.30 15.95 13.04
C ALA A 17 10.03 15.92 12.19
N TYR A 18 10.18 15.62 10.89
CA TYR A 18 9.02 15.48 10.00
C TYR A 18 8.23 14.20 10.26
N GLN A 19 8.91 13.09 10.56
CA GLN A 19 8.26 11.86 11.04
C GLN A 19 7.44 12.13 12.31
N GLU A 20 8.00 12.83 13.29
CA GLU A 20 7.28 13.16 14.52
C GLU A 20 6.06 14.03 14.24
N LYS A 21 6.17 15.02 13.35
CA LYS A 21 5.06 15.85 12.89
C LYS A 21 3.90 15.02 12.31
N ILE A 22 4.22 13.97 11.54
CA ILE A 22 3.22 13.06 11.00
C ILE A 22 2.64 12.17 12.12
N ARG A 23 3.48 11.68 13.03
CA ARG A 23 3.08 10.78 14.13
C ARG A 23 2.07 11.44 15.07
N ILE A 24 2.23 12.73 15.35
CA ILE A 24 1.35 13.50 16.25
C ILE A 24 0.18 14.19 15.53
N ALA A 25 -0.02 13.95 14.23
CA ALA A 25 -1.10 14.57 13.49
C ALA A 25 -2.47 14.26 14.14
N ALA A 26 -3.37 15.24 14.16
CA ALA A 26 -4.65 15.11 14.87
C ALA A 26 -5.63 14.12 14.21
N SER A 27 -5.40 13.77 12.94
CA SER A 27 -6.26 12.83 12.22
C SER A 27 -5.52 12.07 11.12
N PRO A 28 -6.03 10.88 10.71
CA PRO A 28 -5.47 10.13 9.58
C PRO A 28 -5.44 10.95 8.29
N ARG A 29 -6.45 11.82 8.10
CA ARG A 29 -6.52 12.72 6.93
C ARG A 29 -5.34 13.68 6.93
N MET A 30 -5.02 14.30 8.06
CA MET A 30 -3.87 15.20 8.20
C MET A 30 -2.55 14.46 8.02
N ALA A 31 -2.40 13.27 8.60
CA ALA A 31 -1.21 12.43 8.37
C ALA A 31 -1.02 12.13 6.87
N ARG A 32 -2.11 11.80 6.17
CA ARG A 32 -2.12 11.56 4.72
C ARG A 32 -1.76 12.81 3.92
N GLU A 33 -2.30 13.97 4.28
CA GLU A 33 -1.98 15.25 3.64
C GLU A 33 -0.48 15.59 3.80
N LEU A 34 0.05 15.47 5.02
CA LEU A 34 1.48 15.67 5.29
C LEU A 34 2.34 14.71 4.47
N GLY A 35 2.01 13.42 4.46
CA GLY A 35 2.81 12.44 3.72
C GLY A 35 2.62 12.45 2.20
N ARG A 36 1.73 13.29 1.65
CA ARG A 36 1.64 13.57 0.20
C ARG A 36 2.52 14.76 -0.22
N THR A 37 3.14 15.47 0.72
CA THR A 37 4.05 16.56 0.39
C THR A 37 5.19 16.08 -0.50
N ARG A 38 5.61 16.95 -1.43
CA ARG A 38 6.84 16.80 -2.21
C ARG A 38 7.93 17.78 -1.78
N GLN A 39 7.64 18.61 -0.77
CA GLN A 39 8.56 19.62 -0.26
C GLN A 39 9.65 19.00 0.63
N ILE A 40 9.35 17.86 1.26
CA ILE A 40 10.30 17.10 2.08
C ILE A 40 10.81 15.93 1.26
N HIS A 41 12.11 15.67 1.34
CA HIS A 41 12.75 14.56 0.64
C HIS A 41 12.11 13.24 1.08
N ILE A 42 11.41 12.61 0.15
CA ILE A 42 10.94 11.24 0.29
C ILE A 42 12.13 10.35 -0.03
N ARG A 43 12.37 9.34 0.81
CA ARG A 43 13.45 8.38 0.61
C ARG A 43 13.42 7.79 -0.81
N THR A 44 14.59 7.64 -1.42
CA THR A 44 14.74 7.24 -2.82
C THR A 44 14.19 5.84 -3.11
N ASP A 45 14.24 4.95 -2.12
CA ASP A 45 13.74 3.57 -2.15
C ASP A 45 12.27 3.44 -1.71
N TRP A 46 11.53 4.55 -1.57
CA TRP A 46 10.14 4.52 -1.08
C TRP A 46 9.20 3.70 -1.96
N GLU A 47 9.46 3.61 -3.27
CA GLU A 47 8.68 2.74 -4.15
C GLU A 47 8.88 1.26 -3.83
N GLU A 48 10.08 0.84 -3.44
CA GLU A 48 10.39 -0.54 -3.10
C GLU A 48 9.84 -0.87 -1.71
N VAL A 49 10.14 -0.04 -0.71
CA VAL A 49 9.69 -0.24 0.68
C VAL A 49 8.18 -0.36 0.79
N ARG A 50 7.42 0.46 0.06
CA ARG A 50 5.95 0.35 0.08
C ARG A 50 5.45 -0.92 -0.60
N LYS A 51 6.12 -1.39 -1.65
CA LYS A 51 5.76 -2.63 -2.37
C LYS A 51 6.04 -3.83 -1.47
N GLU A 52 7.21 -3.87 -0.83
CA GLU A 52 7.58 -4.93 0.11
C GLU A 52 6.63 -4.99 1.31
N GLY A 53 6.30 -3.84 1.89
CA GLY A 53 5.33 -3.76 2.99
C GLY A 53 3.95 -4.28 2.59
N MET A 54 3.47 -3.91 1.40
CA MET A 54 2.20 -4.41 0.86
C MET A 54 2.27 -5.90 0.56
N LEU A 55 3.34 -6.38 -0.07
CA LEU A 55 3.56 -7.78 -0.39
C LEU A 55 3.55 -8.65 0.88
N SER A 56 4.25 -8.22 1.93
CA SER A 56 4.26 -8.89 3.23
C SER A 56 2.85 -8.96 3.85
N ALA A 57 2.09 -7.86 3.79
CA ALA A 57 0.71 -7.83 4.29
C ALA A 57 -0.21 -8.76 3.49
N VAL A 58 -0.08 -8.79 2.16
CA VAL A 58 -0.83 -9.67 1.27
C VAL A 58 -0.49 -11.13 1.55
N ARG A 59 0.80 -11.50 1.60
CA ARG A 59 1.25 -12.86 1.94
C ARG A 59 0.64 -13.33 3.25
N LYS A 60 0.75 -12.51 4.31
CA LYS A 60 0.22 -12.87 5.62
C LYS A 60 -1.30 -13.07 5.58
N LYS A 61 -2.04 -12.21 4.86
CA LYS A 61 -3.49 -12.31 4.72
C LYS A 61 -3.91 -13.59 3.98
N LEU A 62 -3.20 -13.96 2.93
CA LEU A 62 -3.52 -15.16 2.12
C LEU A 62 -3.15 -16.46 2.82
N GLN A 63 -2.01 -16.49 3.53
CA GLN A 63 -1.63 -17.64 4.36
C GLN A 63 -2.65 -17.90 5.47
N THR A 64 -3.27 -16.86 6.04
CA THR A 64 -4.28 -17.02 7.09
C THR A 64 -5.68 -17.38 6.56
N HIS A 65 -5.95 -17.19 5.27
CA HIS A 65 -7.29 -17.31 4.69
C HIS A 65 -7.25 -18.05 3.34
N THR A 66 -7.25 -19.39 3.41
CA THR A 66 -7.21 -20.28 2.25
C THR A 66 -8.37 -20.07 1.25
N VAL A 67 -9.55 -19.69 1.71
CA VAL A 67 -10.69 -19.35 0.83
C VAL A 67 -10.39 -18.14 -0.07
N LEU A 68 -9.63 -17.15 0.42
CA LEU A 68 -9.20 -16.03 -0.41
C LEU A 68 -8.19 -16.47 -1.48
N MET A 69 -7.37 -17.49 -1.17
CA MET A 69 -6.44 -18.08 -2.12
C MET A 69 -7.17 -18.81 -3.25
N GLU A 70 -8.25 -19.52 -2.95
CA GLU A 70 -9.08 -20.16 -3.97
C GLU A 70 -9.78 -19.14 -4.88
N LEU A 71 -10.30 -18.04 -4.30
CA LEU A 71 -10.92 -16.97 -5.09
C LEU A 71 -9.91 -16.31 -6.03
N LEU A 72 -8.67 -16.12 -5.57
CA LEU A 72 -7.53 -15.61 -6.35
C LEU A 72 -7.15 -16.47 -7.56
N LEU A 73 -7.43 -17.77 -7.53
CA LEU A 73 -7.12 -18.69 -8.64
C LEU A 73 -8.09 -18.53 -9.82
N SER A 74 -9.25 -17.90 -9.62
CA SER A 74 -10.32 -17.87 -10.62
C SER A 74 -10.22 -16.72 -11.63
N ALA A 75 -9.58 -15.60 -11.28
CA ALA A 75 -9.52 -14.41 -12.14
C ALA A 75 -8.40 -13.42 -11.74
N PRO A 76 -7.92 -12.58 -12.67
CA PRO A 76 -7.10 -11.42 -12.33
C PRO A 76 -7.88 -10.47 -11.42
N LEU A 77 -7.29 -10.08 -10.29
CA LEU A 77 -7.89 -9.14 -9.35
C LEU A 77 -7.46 -7.72 -9.66
N ALA A 78 -8.42 -6.81 -9.59
CA ALA A 78 -8.19 -5.37 -9.67
C ALA A 78 -8.82 -4.68 -8.47
N GLU A 79 -8.07 -3.79 -7.83
CA GLU A 79 -8.63 -2.92 -6.79
C GLU A 79 -9.44 -1.81 -7.48
N ALA A 80 -10.77 -1.96 -7.47
CA ALA A 80 -11.71 -1.03 -8.10
C ALA A 80 -11.99 0.20 -7.22
N SER A 81 -10.93 0.82 -6.70
CA SER A 81 -11.02 2.08 -5.97
C SER A 81 -10.97 3.26 -6.95
N PRO A 82 -12.02 4.09 -7.06
CA PRO A 82 -12.05 5.20 -8.00
C PRO A 82 -11.03 6.30 -7.66
N TYR A 83 -10.50 6.29 -6.45
CA TYR A 83 -9.55 7.30 -5.96
C TYR A 83 -8.11 6.80 -5.86
N ASP A 84 -7.87 5.50 -6.13
CA ASP A 84 -6.54 4.90 -6.03
C ASP A 84 -6.05 4.41 -7.40
N PHE A 85 -5.29 5.28 -8.07
CA PHE A 85 -4.67 5.01 -9.36
C PHE A 85 -3.29 4.33 -9.22
N PHE A 86 -2.79 4.11 -8.00
CA PHE A 86 -1.48 3.49 -7.80
C PHE A 86 -1.64 2.02 -7.46
N TRP A 87 -2.46 1.71 -6.45
CA TRP A 87 -2.74 0.32 -6.07
C TRP A 87 -3.87 -0.28 -6.89
N GLY A 88 -4.83 0.55 -7.32
CA GLY A 88 -6.00 0.14 -8.08
C GLY A 88 -6.02 0.66 -9.51
N ILE A 89 -7.17 0.42 -10.16
CA ILE A 89 -7.43 0.82 -11.56
C ILE A 89 -7.94 2.25 -11.69
N GLY A 90 -8.22 2.95 -10.59
CA GLY A 90 -8.77 4.31 -10.64
C GLY A 90 -10.19 4.36 -11.21
N ALA A 91 -10.78 5.56 -11.24
CA ALA A 91 -12.15 5.75 -11.70
C ALA A 91 -12.36 5.51 -13.20
N ASP A 92 -11.29 5.66 -13.99
CA ASP A 92 -11.31 5.56 -15.46
C ASP A 92 -10.61 4.30 -15.99
N GLY A 93 -10.15 3.41 -15.10
CA GLY A 93 -9.43 2.19 -15.47
C GLY A 93 -7.95 2.39 -15.83
N THR A 94 -7.40 3.62 -15.74
CA THR A 94 -6.01 3.93 -16.12
C THR A 94 -4.99 3.74 -14.99
N GLY A 95 -5.48 3.37 -13.80
CA GLY A 95 -4.64 3.12 -12.64
C GLY A 95 -3.69 1.93 -12.83
N GLN A 96 -2.58 1.94 -12.09
CA GLN A 96 -1.47 1.00 -12.26
C GLN A 96 -1.78 -0.42 -11.75
N ASN A 97 -2.90 -0.62 -11.05
CA ASN A 97 -3.30 -1.91 -10.48
C ASN A 97 -2.17 -2.69 -9.76
N ARG A 98 -1.27 -1.98 -9.06
CA ARG A 98 -0.10 -2.63 -8.44
C ARG A 98 -0.50 -3.67 -7.40
N LEU A 99 -1.65 -3.53 -6.73
CA LEU A 99 -2.15 -4.53 -5.79
C LEU A 99 -2.52 -5.83 -6.51
N GLY A 100 -3.20 -5.74 -7.65
CA GLY A 100 -3.51 -6.88 -8.50
C GLY A 100 -2.24 -7.63 -8.94
N HIS A 101 -1.21 -6.90 -9.36
CA HIS A 101 0.08 -7.50 -9.72
C HIS A 101 0.76 -8.22 -8.53
N LEU A 102 0.78 -7.62 -7.33
CA LEU A 102 1.33 -8.26 -6.15
C LEU A 102 0.56 -9.52 -5.75
N LEU A 103 -0.77 -9.50 -5.89
CA LEU A 103 -1.63 -10.66 -5.63
C LEU A 103 -1.32 -11.82 -6.59
N MET A 104 -1.09 -11.54 -7.87
CA MET A 104 -0.67 -12.54 -8.84
C MET A 104 0.75 -13.07 -8.55
N GLN A 105 1.67 -12.22 -8.12
CA GLN A 105 3.02 -12.66 -7.71
C GLN A 105 2.95 -13.63 -6.52
N VAL A 106 2.18 -13.31 -5.47
CA VAL A 106 2.03 -14.21 -4.32
C VAL A 106 1.32 -15.52 -4.71
N ARG A 107 0.40 -15.47 -5.68
CA ARG A 107 -0.23 -16.69 -6.24
C ARG A 107 0.82 -17.61 -6.85
N GLU A 108 1.71 -17.08 -7.69
CA GLU A 108 2.79 -17.87 -8.31
C GLU A 108 3.73 -18.45 -7.26
N GLU A 109 4.09 -17.68 -6.23
CA GLU A 109 4.93 -18.14 -5.11
C GLU A 109 4.31 -19.29 -4.29
N LEU A 110 2.97 -19.40 -4.25
CA LEU A 110 2.26 -20.44 -3.50
C LEU A 110 1.93 -21.69 -4.34
N GLN A 111 2.02 -21.59 -5.67
CA GLN A 111 1.79 -22.72 -6.59
C GLN A 111 3.09 -23.48 -6.95
N GLY A 112 4.26 -22.93 -6.62
CA GLY A 112 5.57 -23.59 -6.74
C GLY A 112 6.02 -24.23 -5.44
#